data_AF-A0AAV8XZN1-F1
#
_entry.id   AF-A0AAV8XZN1-F1
#
_cell.length_a   1.000
_cell.length_b   1.000
_cell.length_c   1.000
_cell.angle_alpha   90.00
_cell.angle_beta   90.00
_cell.angle_gamma   90.00
#
_symmetry.space_group_name_H-M   'P 1'
#
loop_
_entity.id
_entity.type
_entity.pdbx_description
1 polymer ?
#
loop_
_entity_poly.entity_id
_entity_poly.type
_entity_poly.pdbx_seq_one_letter_code
_entity_poly.pdbx_strand_id
1 'polypeptide(L)'
;MSSTDIDNLINLVGLLITKQDTNMREAISVSDRVLVTLRYLATGDSYVSLSYLFRISKSTISGIVYEVCQTIAIGLKDYLKVRDIKLRKV
;
A
#
# COMPACT_ATOMS: atom_id res chain seq x y z
N MET A 1 3.75 -6.82 -14.97
CA MET A 1 4.57 -5.89 -14.18
C MET A 1 5.96 -6.49 -14.14
N SER A 2 6.96 -5.84 -14.75
CA SER A 2 8.35 -6.29 -14.62
C SER A 2 8.74 -6.15 -13.14
N SER A 3 9.54 -7.09 -12.62
CA SER A 3 9.96 -7.07 -11.21
C SER A 3 10.64 -5.74 -10.83
N THR A 4 11.31 -5.11 -11.79
CA THR A 4 12.02 -3.83 -11.63
C THR A 4 11.13 -2.65 -11.25
N ASP A 5 9.91 -2.59 -11.77
CA ASP A 5 8.99 -1.47 -11.50
C ASP A 5 8.47 -1.53 -10.06
N ILE A 6 8.26 -2.75 -9.55
CA ILE A 6 7.85 -2.99 -8.17
C ILE A 6 8.99 -2.61 -7.23
N ASP A 7 10.23 -3.00 -7.53
CA ASP A 7 11.40 -2.66 -6.72
C ASP A 7 11.62 -1.14 -6.65
N ASN A 8 11.45 -0.43 -7.78
CA ASN A 8 11.51 1.03 -7.83
C ASN A 8 10.43 1.67 -6.96
N LEU A 9 9.20 1.15 -6.99
CA LEU A 9 8.11 1.65 -6.15
C LEU A 9 8.37 1.37 -4.67
N ILE A 10 8.89 0.18 -4.34
CA ILE A 10 9.29 -0.17 -2.97
C ILE A 10 10.39 0.78 -2.48
N ASN A 11 11.36 1.13 -3.32
CA ASN A 11 12.41 2.08 -2.95
C ASN A 11 11.88 3.51 -2.74
N LEU A 12 10.93 3.96 -3.57
CA LEU A 12 10.31 5.28 -3.46
C LEU A 12 9.44 5.39 -2.19
N VAL A 13 8.66 4.36 -1.90
CA VAL A 13 7.64 4.34 -0.84
C VAL A 13 8.24 3.86 0.49
N GLY A 14 9.29 3.04 0.44
CA GLY A 14 9.84 2.26 1.55
C GLY A 14 10.25 3.10 2.75
N LEU A 15 10.84 4.29 2.56
CA LEU A 15 11.21 5.17 3.67
C LEU A 15 10.00 5.65 4.49
N LEU A 16 8.81 5.70 3.90
CA LEU A 16 7.60 6.24 4.53
C LEU A 16 6.67 5.16 5.10
N ILE A 17 6.75 3.92 4.59
CA ILE A 17 5.86 2.81 5.01
C ILE A 17 6.56 1.73 5.83
N THR A 18 7.87 1.83 6.04
CA THR A 18 8.62 0.92 6.91
C THR A 18 8.09 1.04 8.34
N LYS A 19 7.68 -0.10 8.91
CA LYS A 19 7.34 -0.22 10.33
C LYS A 19 8.44 -0.98 11.04
N GLN A 20 8.64 -0.66 12.31
CA GLN A 20 9.57 -1.37 13.17
C GLN A 20 8.92 -2.63 13.75
N ASP A 21 9.73 -3.65 13.94
CA ASP A 21 9.32 -4.87 14.64
C ASP A 21 8.96 -4.54 16.10
N THR A 22 8.01 -5.29 16.63
CA THR A 22 7.64 -5.20 18.04
C THR A 22 8.04 -6.48 18.74
N ASN A 23 8.23 -6.42 20.07
CA ASN A 23 8.61 -7.59 20.87
C ASN A 23 7.59 -8.74 20.80
N MET A 24 6.35 -8.48 20.35
CA MET A 24 5.29 -9.49 20.22
C MET A 24 5.05 -9.95 18.77
N ARG A 25 5.47 -9.18 17.77
CA ARG A 25 5.19 -9.47 16.36
C ARG A 25 6.14 -8.75 15.42
N GLU A 26 6.60 -9.48 14.39
CA GLU A 26 7.30 -8.92 13.23
C GLU A 26 6.39 -7.99 12.42
N ALA A 27 6.96 -6.88 11.97
CA ALA A 27 6.29 -5.94 11.12
C ALA A 27 6.00 -6.58 9.75
N ILE A 28 4.84 -6.25 9.19
CA ILE A 28 4.53 -6.64 7.81
C ILE A 28 5.52 -5.92 6.89
N SER A 29 6.23 -6.69 6.07
CA SER A 29 7.28 -6.18 5.21
C SER A 29 6.76 -5.08 4.27
N VAL A 30 7.64 -4.15 3.91
CA VAL A 30 7.34 -3.09 2.93
C VAL A 30 6.85 -3.70 1.61
N SER A 31 7.48 -4.79 1.17
CA SER A 31 7.10 -5.52 -0.05
C SER A 31 5.65 -6.03 0.05
N ASP A 32 5.29 -6.71 1.13
CA ASP A 32 3.93 -7.26 1.29
C ASP A 32 2.88 -6.14 1.35
N ARG A 33 3.19 -5.03 2.02
CA ARG A 33 2.32 -3.85 2.08
C ARG A 33 2.03 -3.29 0.69
N VAL A 34 3.08 -3.15 -0.14
CA VAL A 34 2.96 -2.67 -1.52
C VAL A 34 2.21 -3.68 -2.38
N LEU A 35 2.53 -4.97 -2.28
CA LEU A 35 1.88 -6.04 -3.06
C LEU A 35 0.39 -6.17 -2.77
N VAL A 36 -0.03 -6.11 -1.50
CA VAL A 36 -1.44 -6.09 -1.10
C VAL A 36 -2.17 -4.92 -1.76
N THR A 37 -1.54 -3.74 -1.72
CA THR A 37 -2.14 -2.52 -2.26
C THR A 37 -2.23 -2.56 -3.78
N LEU A 38 -1.16 -2.99 -4.46
CA LEU A 38 -1.16 -3.16 -5.92
C LEU A 38 -2.18 -4.21 -6.36
N ARG A 39 -2.31 -5.32 -5.62
CA ARG A 39 -3.34 -6.32 -5.88
C ARG A 39 -4.72 -5.69 -5.78
N TYR A 40 -5.00 -4.97 -4.69
CA TYR A 40 -6.26 -4.26 -4.49
C TYR A 40 -6.56 -3.28 -5.63
N LEU A 41 -5.60 -2.46 -6.05
CA LEU A 41 -5.76 -1.49 -7.13
C LEU A 41 -5.96 -2.16 -8.50
N ALA A 42 -5.29 -3.28 -8.76
CA ALA A 42 -5.37 -3.99 -10.03
C ALA A 42 -6.66 -4.80 -10.20
N THR A 43 -7.17 -5.41 -9.12
CA THR A 43 -8.34 -6.30 -9.20
C THR A 43 -9.63 -5.70 -8.65
N GLY A 44 -9.54 -4.68 -7.78
CA GLY A 44 -10.70 -4.12 -7.07
C GLY A 44 -11.32 -5.10 -6.06
N ASP A 45 -10.56 -6.11 -5.62
CA ASP A 45 -11.08 -7.16 -4.74
C ASP A 45 -11.42 -6.62 -3.33
N SER A 46 -12.32 -7.30 -2.64
CA SER A 46 -12.69 -6.96 -1.27
C SER A 46 -11.54 -7.19 -0.29
N TYR A 47 -11.48 -6.40 0.78
CA TYR A 47 -10.54 -6.65 1.88
C TYR A 47 -10.74 -8.01 2.55
N VAL A 48 -11.93 -8.61 2.42
CA VAL A 48 -12.20 -9.96 2.90
C VAL A 48 -11.39 -10.99 2.12
N SER A 49 -11.46 -10.96 0.80
CA SER A 49 -10.69 -11.87 -0.06
C SER A 49 -9.18 -11.69 0.14
N LEU A 50 -8.72 -10.43 0.17
CA LEU A 50 -7.31 -10.12 0.42
C LEU A 50 -6.83 -10.61 1.79
N SER A 51 -7.70 -10.62 2.80
CA SER A 51 -7.35 -11.13 4.13
C SER A 51 -7.03 -12.63 4.13
N TYR A 52 -7.73 -13.40 3.30
CA TYR A 52 -7.44 -14.83 3.14
C TYR A 52 -6.16 -15.07 2.35
N LEU A 53 -5.93 -14.28 1.29
CA LEU A 53 -4.77 -14.42 0.41
C LEU A 53 -3.46 -14.08 1.12
N PHE A 54 -3.42 -12.94 1.81
CA PHE A 54 -2.19 -12.43 2.44
C PHE A 54 -2.08 -12.78 3.92
N ARG A 55 -3.10 -13.42 4.52
CA ARG A 55 -3.18 -13.75 5.96
C ARG A 55 -3.02 -12.53 6.87
N ILE A 56 -3.55 -11.39 6.43
CA ILE A 56 -3.57 -10.12 7.17
C ILE A 56 -5.01 -9.78 7.49
N SER A 57 -5.30 -9.28 8.69
CA SER A 57 -6.66 -8.90 9.07
C SER A 57 -7.19 -7.76 8.18
N LYS A 58 -8.51 -7.75 7.94
CA LYS A 58 -9.18 -6.76 7.09
C LYS A 58 -8.92 -5.32 7.55
N SER A 59 -8.90 -5.09 8.86
CA SER A 59 -8.61 -3.77 9.46
C SER A 59 -7.19 -3.31 9.14
N THR A 60 -6.21 -4.20 9.27
CA THR A 60 -4.82 -3.91 8.92
C THR A 60 -4.66 -3.68 7.41
N ILE A 61 -5.32 -4.46 6.56
CA ILE A 61 -5.31 -4.24 5.10
C ILE A 61 -5.85 -2.85 4.75
N SER A 62 -6.99 -2.45 5.33
CA SER A 62 -7.56 -1.13 5.07
C SER A 62 -6.59 0.00 5.44
N GLY A 63 -5.87 -0.14 6.56
CA GLY A 63 -4.85 0.82 6.97
C GLY A 63 -3.66 0.84 6.02
N ILE A 64 -3.16 -0.33 5.61
CA ILE A 64 -2.05 -0.48 4.67
C ILE A 64 -2.39 0.17 3.32
N VAL A 65 -3.55 -0.16 2.75
CA VAL A 65 -3.98 0.36 1.44
C VAL A 65 -4.03 1.88 1.47
N TYR A 66 -4.59 2.45 2.54
CA TYR A 66 -4.66 3.90 2.70
C TYR A 66 -3.26 4.54 2.82
N GLU A 67 -2.41 4.00 3.69
CA GLU A 67 -1.05 4.49 3.92
C GLU A 67 -0.21 4.45 2.64
N VAL A 68 -0.22 3.31 1.94
CA VAL A 68 0.54 3.12 0.70
C VAL A 68 0.02 4.03 -0.42
N CYS A 69 -1.31 4.15 -0.60
CA CYS A 69 -1.88 5.06 -1.60
C CYS A 69 -1.53 6.53 -1.32
N GLN A 70 -1.52 6.97 -0.06
CA GLN A 70 -1.07 8.32 0.29
C GLN A 70 0.40 8.54 -0.04
N THR A 71 1.27 7.59 0.32
CA THR A 71 2.70 7.68 0.02
C THR A 71 2.95 7.73 -1.47
N ILE A 72 2.25 6.90 -2.27
CA ILE A 72 2.31 6.92 -3.73
C ILE A 72 1.88 8.28 -4.27
N ALA A 73 0.75 8.83 -3.78
CA ALA A 73 0.27 10.14 -4.22
C ALA A 73 1.25 11.29 -3.90
N ILE A 74 1.98 11.20 -2.78
CA ILE A 74 3.03 12.17 -2.42
C ILE A 74 4.27 11.98 -3.30
N GLY A 75 4.78 10.75 -3.42
CA GLY A 75 6.01 10.45 -4.14
C GLY A 75 5.90 10.64 -5.66
N LEU A 76 4.70 10.46 -6.22
CA LEU A 76 4.43 10.67 -7.64
C LEU A 76 3.72 12.00 -7.91
N LYS A 77 3.64 12.90 -6.93
CA LYS A 77 2.97 14.21 -7.09
C LYS A 77 3.53 15.02 -8.27
N ASP A 78 4.83 14.91 -8.53
CA ASP A 78 5.49 15.60 -9.64
C ASP A 78 5.19 14.97 -11.01
N TYR A 79 4.81 13.68 -11.03
CA TYR A 79 4.51 12.91 -12.24
C TYR A 79 3.01 12.79 -12.52
N LEU A 80 2.17 12.96 -11.49
CA LEU A 80 0.72 12.81 -11.58
C LEU A 80 0.06 14.19 -11.69
N LYS A 81 -0.48 14.49 -12.87
CA LYS A 81 -1.56 15.50 -13.01
C LYS A 81 -2.83 14.94 -12.37
N VAL A 82 -2.87 14.89 -11.04
CA VAL A 82 -4.09 14.52 -10.32
C VAL A 82 -5.07 15.68 -10.49
N ARG A 83 -6.19 15.43 -11.18
CA ARG A 83 -7.34 16.34 -11.15
C ARG A 83 -7.79 16.36 -9.70
N ASP A 84 -7.81 17.52 -9.03
CA ASP A 84 -8.24 17.66 -7.63
C ASP A 84 -9.65 17.09 -7.43
N ILE A 85 -9.75 15.79 -7.14
CA ILE A 85 -10.97 15.16 -6.69
C ILE A 85 -11.01 15.47 -5.19
N LYS A 86 -11.79 16.48 -4.81
CA LYS A 86 -12.10 16.78 -3.42
C LYS A 86 -12.55 15.49 -2.73
N LEU A 87 -11.65 14.86 -1.98
CA LEU A 87 -11.98 13.75 -1.10
C LEU A 87 -12.97 14.31 -0.09
N ARG A 88 -14.25 13.97 -0.28
CA ARG A 88 -15.33 14.34 0.63
C ARG A 88 -15.00 13.69 1.97
N LYS A 89 -14.50 14.49 2.92
CA LYS A 89 -14.45 14.11 4.33
C LYS A 89 -15.87 13.70 4.73
N VAL A 90 -16.05 12.43 5.04
CA VAL A 90 -17.18 11.93 5.83
C VAL A 90 -16.79 12.11 7.30
#